data_AF-A0A955RJ52-F1
#
_entry.id   AF-A0A955RJ52-F1
#
_cell.length_a   1.000
_cell.length_b   1.000
_cell.length_c   1.000
_cell.angle_alpha   90.00
_cell.angle_beta   90.00
_cell.angle_gamma   90.00
#
_symmetry.space_group_name_H-M   'P 1'
#
loop_
_entity.id
_entity.type
_entity.pdbx_description
1 polymer ?
#
loop_
_entity_poly.entity_id
_entity_poly.type
_entity_poly.pdbx_seq_one_letter_code
_entity_poly.pdbx_strand_id
1 'polypeptide(L)' 'MNDKVKIITIKPGFSGYDGEKLETKIITFLEENKESIEVINISIAAAENTALALIHYRSK' A
#
# COMPACT_ATOMS: atom_id res chain seq x y z
N MET A 1 11.53 3.24 17.74
CA MET A 1 10.69 3.34 16.53
C MET A 1 11.57 3.02 15.33
N ASN A 2 11.20 2.00 14.55
CA ASN A 2 11.97 1.59 13.37
C ASN A 2 11.10 1.77 12.13
N ASP A 3 11.65 2.46 11.13
CA ASP A 3 11.02 2.65 9.83
C ASP A 3 11.19 1.38 8.99
N LYS A 4 10.11 0.96 8.34
CA LYS A 4 10.01 -0.29 7.57
C LYS A 4 9.37 -0.04 6.21
N VAL A 5 9.80 -0.81 5.22
CA VAL A 5 9.23 -0.77 3.87
C VAL A 5 8.60 -2.12 3.55
N LYS A 6 7.34 -2.11 3.08
CA LYS A 6 6.62 -3.29 2.60
C LYS A 6 6.21 -3.08 1.16
N ILE A 7 6.46 -4.08 0.31
CA ILE A 7 6.09 -4.07 -1.10
C ILE A 7 4.93 -5.05 -1.28
N ILE A 8 3.82 -4.56 -1.84
CA ILE A 8 2.64 -5.36 -2.13
C ILE A 8 2.42 -5.39 -3.64
N THR A 9 2.35 -6.60 -4.20
CA THR A 9 1.98 -6.81 -5.60
C THR A 9 0.47 -6.87 -5.74
N ILE A 10 -0.07 -6.01 -6.60
CA ILE A 10 -1.51 -5.86 -6.86
C ILE A 10 -1.77 -6.48 -8.23
N LYS A 11 -2.42 -7.65 -8.21
CA LYS A 11 -2.68 -8.45 -9.41
C LYS A 11 -3.62 -7.73 -10.41
N PRO A 12 -3.48 -8.01 -11.72
CA PRO A 12 -4.41 -7.53 -12.74
C PRO A 12 -5.80 -8.11 -12.49
N GLY A 13 -6.81 -7.25 -12.51
CA GLY A 13 -8.20 -7.58 -12.15
C GLY A 13 -8.88 -6.47 -11.34
N PHE A 14 -8.09 -5.57 -10.74
CA PHE A 14 -8.57 -4.24 -10.36
C PHE A 14 -8.73 -3.40 -11.62
N SER A 15 -9.89 -3.51 -12.28
CA SER A 15 -10.28 -2.65 -13.38
C SER A 15 -10.42 -1.22 -12.86
N GLY A 16 -9.36 -0.43 -12.94
CA GLY A 16 -9.30 0.95 -12.44
C GLY A 16 -8.12 1.13 -11.50
N TYR A 17 -6.92 1.34 -12.06
CA TYR A 17 -5.77 1.86 -11.32
C TYR A 17 -6.01 3.35 -11.01
N ASP A 18 -6.96 3.61 -10.12
CA ASP A 18 -7.13 4.91 -9.50
C ASP A 18 -6.26 4.93 -8.24
N GLY A 19 -5.17 5.70 -8.29
CA GLY A 19 -4.14 5.72 -7.25
C GLY A 19 -4.72 6.00 -5.86
N GLU A 20 -5.66 6.94 -5.75
CA GLU A 20 -6.31 7.30 -4.48
C GLU A 20 -7.17 6.15 -3.91
N LYS A 21 -7.89 5.42 -4.78
CA LYS A 21 -8.67 4.24 -4.35
C LYS A 21 -7.78 3.12 -3.84
N LEU A 22 -6.57 3.02 -4.38
CA LEU A 22 -5.60 2.00 -4.01
C LEU A 22 -4.92 2.32 -2.68
N GLU A 23 -4.51 3.57 -2.49
CA GLU A 23 -3.97 4.07 -1.21
C GLU A 23 -4.96 3.86 -0.07
N THR A 24 -6.24 4.21 -0.28
CA THR A 24 -7.29 4.01 0.74
C THR A 24 -7.42 2.55 1.12
N LYS A 25 -7.47 1.62 0.15
CA LYS A 25 -7.54 0.18 0.43
C LYS A 25 -6.33 -0.36 1.17
N ILE A 26 -5.14 0.16 0.86
CA ILE A 26 -3.91 -0.20 1.55
C ILE A 26 -3.99 0.27 3.02
N ILE A 27 -4.39 1.51 3.26
CA ILE A 27 -4.53 2.05 4.62
C ILE A 27 -5.56 1.23 5.41
N THR A 28 -6.74 0.98 4.85
CA THR A 28 -7.77 0.15 5.49
C THR A 28 -7.26 -1.25 5.81
N PHE A 29 -6.54 -1.90 4.89
CA PHE A 29 -5.94 -3.21 5.15
C PHE A 29 -4.94 -3.17 6.32
N LEU A 30 -4.11 -2.13 6.40
CA LEU A 30 -3.13 -1.96 7.48
C LEU A 30 -3.81 -1.73 8.83
N GLU A 31 -4.88 -0.94 8.86
CA GLU A 31 -5.72 -0.71 10.06
C GLU A 31 -6.43 -1.99 10.52
N GLU A 32 -7.03 -2.76 9.59
CA GLU A 32 -7.72 -4.02 9.87
C GLU A 32 -6.79 -5.08 10.47
N ASN A 33 -5.52 -5.10 10.05
CA ASN A 33 -4.52 -6.03 10.57
C ASN A 33 -3.98 -5.64 11.96
N LYS A 34 -4.50 -4.57 12.58
CA LYS A 34 -4.08 -4.04 13.90
C LYS A 34 -2.57 -3.82 14.02
N GLU A 35 -1.88 -3.67 12.89
CA GLU A 35 -0.50 -3.22 12.91
C GLU A 35 -0.55 -1.77 13.44
N SER A 36 0.05 -1.48 14.60
CA SER A 36 0.18 -0.10 15.09
C SER A 36 1.26 0.61 14.27
N ILE A 37 0.93 0.86 13.01
CA ILE A 37 1.85 1.37 12.00
C ILE A 37 1.39 2.74 11.54
N GLU A 38 2.30 3.70 11.64
CA GLU A 38 2.15 5.03 11.09
C GLU A 38 2.62 4.98 9.64
N VAL A 39 1.70 5.11 8.67
CA VAL A 39 2.06 5.17 7.26
C VAL A 39 2.71 6.52 6.98
N ILE A 40 3.97 6.49 6.52
CA ILE A 40 4.76 7.69 6.18
C ILE A 40 4.53 8.07 4.71
N ASN A 41 4.55 7.08 3.82
CA ASN A 41 4.41 7.31 2.38
C ASN A 41 3.89 6.03 1.69
N ILE A 42 3.07 6.20 0.65
CA ILE A 42 2.68 5.14 -0.27
C ILE A 42 3.08 5.56 -1.68
N SER A 43 3.77 4.68 -2.41
CA SER A 43 4.14 4.93 -3.80
C SER A 43 3.65 3.78 -4.66
N ILE A 44 2.88 4.10 -5.70
CA ILE A 44 2.27 3.11 -6.57
C ILE A 44 2.93 3.18 -7.95
N ALA A 45 3.51 2.06 -8.38
CA ALA A 45 4.01 1.89 -9.73
C ALA A 45 3.09 0.92 -10.46
N ALA A 46 2.38 1.40 -11.48
CA ALA A 46 1.54 0.57 -12.34
C ALA A 46 2.25 0.27 -13.67
N ALA A 47 2.29 -1.00 -14.04
CA ALA A 47 2.60 -1.51 -15.37
C ALA A 47 1.32 -2.10 -15.99
N GLU A 48 1.29 -2.27 -17.31
CA GLU A 48 0.09 -2.60 -18.11
C GLU A 48 -0.85 -3.63 -17.48
N ASN A 49 -0.32 -4.64 -16.79
CA ASN A 49 -1.09 -5.70 -16.14
C ASN A 49 -0.70 -5.94 -14.68
N THR A 50 -0.02 -5.03 -13.98
CA THR A 50 0.37 -5.23 -12.57
C THR A 50 0.65 -3.90 -11.92
N ALA A 51 0.19 -3.68 -10.68
CA ALA A 51 0.72 -2.58 -9.88
C ALA A 51 1.53 -3.10 -8.70
N LEU A 52 2.51 -2.30 -8.30
CA LEU A 52 3.28 -2.47 -7.08
C LEU A 52 2.99 -1.29 -6.18
N ALA A 53 2.64 -1.56 -4.94
CA ALA A 53 2.56 -0.53 -3.89
C ALA A 53 3.75 -0.69 -2.94
N LEU A 54 4.56 0.34 -2.85
CA LEU A 54 5.60 0.52 -1.85
C LEU A 54 5.02 1.30 -0.69
N ILE A 55 5.00 0.70 0.49
CA ILE A 55 4.45 1.29 1.71
C ILE A 55 5.62 1.52 2.65
N HIS A 56 5.90 2.78 2.94
CA HIS A 56 6.83 3.17 3.98
C HIS A 56 6.02 3.45 5.25
N TYR A 57 6.34 2.74 6.33
CA TYR A 57 5.61 2.87 7.59
C TYR A 57 6.54 2.75 8.79
N ARG A 58 6.11 3.32 9.91
CA ARG A 58 6.79 3.24 11.20
C ARG A 58 5.98 2.39 12.15
N SER A 59 6.59 1.33 12.66
CA SER A 59 6.01 0.57 13.77
C SER A 59 6.16 1.37 15.06
N LYS A 60 5.05 1.61 15.75
CA LYS A 60 5.07 2.13 17.12
C LYS A 60 5.70 1.12 18.08
#